data_AF-Q6ZF24-F1
#
_entry.id   AF-Q6ZF24-F1
#
_cell.length_a   1.000
_cell.length_b   1.000
_cell.length_c   1.000
_cell.angle_alpha   90.00
_cell.angle_beta   90.00
_cell.angle_gamma   90.00
#
_symmetry.space_group_name_H-M   'P 1'
#
loop_
_entity.id
_entity.type
_entity.pdbx_description
1 polymer ?
#
loop_
_entity_poly.entity_id
_entity_poly.type
_entity_poly.pdbx_seq_one_letter_code
_entity_poly.pdbx_strand_id
1 'polypeptide(L)'
;MFSAFSILLGLQLALSLSTKETLPSSHRNWNICHVRTSLSDNLRKQFSNLRTAISEEQIFYPLMWIMTSFAVVPILSGTMFCFQTQYLKLDPSVIGLSKVVGQVMVLSLTVLYNKYLKKIPLRRLVAGVQTMYALAVLSDLVLVKQVNLMLGIPNEIHVLCFSALAEAIAQFKVLPFSVLLSSQCPPGCEGSLFAFFTSGLVFSAIVSGVFGVGLSSLIGVSGGDYTSFPLCILLQSLAALVPLGWISFLPEKWTADDKILKPR
;
A
#
# COMPACT_ATOMS: atom_id res chain seq x y z
N MET A 1 -23.86 -2.57 -5.33
CA MET A 1 -22.43 -2.40 -5.01
C MET A 1 -21.94 -1.00 -5.40
N PHE A 2 -21.84 -0.64 -6.69
CA PHE A 2 -21.37 0.70 -7.12
C PHE A 2 -22.20 1.88 -6.58
N SER A 3 -23.53 1.79 -6.61
CA SER A 3 -24.41 2.86 -6.11
C SER A 3 -24.21 3.14 -4.60
N ALA A 4 -24.08 2.08 -3.78
CA ALA A 4 -23.80 2.22 -2.36
C ALA A 4 -22.43 2.88 -2.10
N PHE A 5 -21.42 2.53 -2.90
CA PHE A 5 -20.09 3.13 -2.81
C PHE A 5 -20.10 4.60 -3.22
N SER A 6 -20.82 4.96 -4.28
CA SER A 6 -21.01 6.36 -4.72
C SER A 6 -21.77 7.19 -3.68
N ILE A 7 -22.77 6.62 -3.01
CA ILE A 7 -23.48 7.29 -1.91
C ILE A 7 -22.54 7.53 -0.73
N LEU A 8 -21.72 6.54 -0.36
CA LEU A 8 -20.77 6.65 0.75
C LEU A 8 -19.68 7.68 0.46
N LEU A 9 -19.13 7.70 -0.76
CA LEU A 9 -18.20 8.73 -1.23
C LEU A 9 -18.86 10.11 -1.30
N GLY A 10 -20.09 10.18 -1.77
CA GLY A 10 -20.88 11.42 -1.79
C GLY A 10 -21.10 11.97 -0.39
N LEU A 11 -21.40 11.10 0.58
CA LEU A 11 -21.54 11.46 1.98
C LEU A 11 -20.19 11.91 2.57
N GLN A 12 -19.10 11.20 2.29
CA GLN A 12 -17.76 11.55 2.75
C GLN A 12 -17.29 12.90 2.18
N LEU A 13 -17.61 13.17 0.91
CA LEU A 13 -17.38 14.47 0.27
C LEU A 13 -18.27 15.56 0.90
N ALA A 14 -19.55 15.29 1.14
CA ALA A 14 -20.48 16.22 1.75
C ALA A 14 -20.10 16.56 3.20
N LEU A 15 -19.62 15.57 3.97
CA LEU A 15 -19.06 15.75 5.30
C LEU A 15 -17.77 16.59 5.23
N SER A 16 -16.87 16.28 4.29
CA SER A 16 -15.63 17.05 4.10
C SER A 16 -15.90 18.50 3.70
N LEU A 17 -16.95 18.77 2.91
CA LEU A 17 -17.38 20.11 2.52
C LEU A 17 -18.15 20.83 3.63
N SER A 18 -18.93 20.10 4.44
CA SER A 18 -19.66 20.65 5.58
C SER A 18 -18.75 20.93 6.77
N THR A 19 -17.60 20.28 6.84
CA THR A 19 -16.54 20.59 7.81
C THR A 19 -15.86 21.89 7.36
N LYS A 20 -16.58 22.98 7.53
CA LYS A 20 -16.08 24.34 7.31
C LYS A 20 -15.00 24.57 8.35
N GLU A 21 -13.73 24.64 7.93
CA GLU A 21 -12.69 25.15 8.80
C GLU A 21 -13.11 26.54 9.25
N THR A 22 -13.44 26.67 10.54
CA THR A 22 -13.64 27.97 11.17
C THR A 22 -12.28 28.64 11.26
N LEU A 23 -11.88 29.25 10.15
CA LEU A 23 -10.86 30.28 10.15
C LEU A 23 -11.34 31.34 11.18
N PRO A 24 -10.55 31.71 12.19
CA PRO A 24 -10.94 32.75 13.13
C PRO A 24 -11.30 33.99 12.30
N SER A 25 -12.55 34.42 12.44
CA SER A 25 -13.14 35.53 11.72
C SER A 25 -12.32 36.79 11.97
N SER A 26 -11.47 37.17 11.00
CA SER A 26 -10.92 38.52 10.92
C SER A 26 -11.62 39.28 9.80
N HIS A 27 -11.89 40.54 10.09
CA HIS A 27 -12.96 41.35 9.55
C HIS A 27 -12.92 41.52 8.02
N ARG A 28 -14.13 41.47 7.45
CA ARG A 28 -14.49 41.75 6.05
C ARG A 28 -14.11 43.19 5.64
N ASN A 29 -13.09 43.31 4.78
CA ASN A 29 -12.87 44.25 3.66
C ASN A 29 -11.36 44.36 3.41
N TRP A 30 -10.94 44.65 2.18
CA TRP A 30 -9.55 44.80 1.68
C TRP A 30 -8.97 43.59 0.88
N ASN A 31 -9.12 43.71 -0.45
CA ASN A 31 -8.25 43.22 -1.52
C ASN A 31 -8.13 41.70 -1.79
N ILE A 32 -9.00 41.17 -2.67
CA ILE A 32 -8.90 39.82 -3.29
C ILE A 32 -7.52 39.57 -3.94
N CYS A 33 -6.85 40.61 -4.45
CA CYS A 33 -5.50 40.50 -5.02
C CYS A 33 -4.42 40.24 -3.94
N HIS A 34 -4.55 40.88 -2.77
CA HIS A 34 -3.60 40.73 -1.64
C HIS A 34 -3.77 39.37 -0.93
N VAL A 35 -4.96 38.78 -0.99
CA VAL A 35 -5.23 37.42 -0.52
C VAL A 35 -4.60 36.37 -1.44
N ARG A 36 -4.63 36.58 -2.77
CA ARG A 36 -4.01 35.64 -3.72
C ARG A 36 -2.48 35.64 -3.65
N THR A 37 -1.85 36.79 -3.44
CA THR A 37 -0.39 36.87 -3.21
C THR A 37 -0.02 36.23 -1.87
N SER A 38 -0.74 36.53 -0.78
CA SER A 38 -0.46 35.90 0.52
C SER A 38 -0.68 34.39 0.52
N LEU A 39 -1.69 33.89 -0.21
CA LEU A 39 -1.96 32.46 -0.35
C LEU A 39 -0.90 31.76 -1.20
N SER A 40 -0.43 32.38 -2.28
CA SER A 40 0.70 31.89 -3.07
C SER A 40 2.00 31.87 -2.26
N ASP A 41 2.26 32.90 -1.46
CA ASP A 41 3.43 32.97 -0.59
C ASP A 41 3.37 31.94 0.54
N ASN A 42 2.18 31.71 1.10
CA ASN A 42 1.95 30.67 2.10
C ASN A 42 2.08 29.26 1.51
N LEU A 43 1.53 29.01 0.30
CA LEU A 43 1.71 27.74 -0.42
C LEU A 43 3.18 27.53 -0.78
N ARG A 44 3.89 28.56 -1.23
CA ARG A 44 5.32 28.49 -1.53
C ARG A 44 6.14 28.19 -0.27
N LYS A 45 5.79 28.79 0.87
CA LYS A 45 6.40 28.48 2.17
C LYS A 45 6.11 27.05 2.61
N GLN A 46 4.86 26.58 2.54
CA GLN A 46 4.54 25.20 2.88
C GLN A 46 5.21 24.19 1.95
N PHE A 47 5.27 24.47 0.65
CA PHE A 47 5.98 23.64 -0.31
C PHE A 47 7.49 23.63 -0.05
N SER A 48 8.08 24.78 0.29
CA SER A 48 9.48 24.87 0.68
C SER A 48 9.76 24.07 1.96
N ASN A 49 8.91 24.20 2.98
CA ASN A 49 9.04 23.48 4.25
C ASN A 49 8.87 21.97 4.05
N LEU A 50 7.89 21.57 3.24
CA LEU A 50 7.67 20.18 2.84
C LEU A 50 8.87 19.63 2.08
N ARG A 51 9.42 20.39 1.12
CA ARG A 51 10.61 20.00 0.37
C ARG A 51 11.81 19.80 1.29
N THR A 52 12.02 20.71 2.24
CA THR A 52 13.09 20.57 3.24
C THR A 52 12.87 19.36 4.13
N ALA A 53 11.64 19.12 4.60
CA ALA A 53 11.30 17.96 5.43
C ALA A 53 11.45 16.62 4.68
N ILE A 54 11.09 16.57 3.39
CA ILE A 54 11.28 15.38 2.54
C ILE A 54 12.75 15.17 2.20
N SER A 55 13.54 16.24 2.06
CA SER A 55 14.96 16.16 1.75
C SER A 55 15.81 15.66 2.93
N GLU A 56 15.23 15.56 4.12
CA GLU A 56 15.89 14.93 5.26
C GLU A 56 16.13 13.44 4.94
N GLU A 57 17.40 13.03 4.92
CA GLU A 57 17.81 11.69 4.53
C GLU A 57 17.08 10.59 5.32
N GLN A 58 16.81 10.84 6.60
CA GLN A 58 16.11 9.91 7.49
C GLN A 58 14.66 9.61 7.08
N ILE A 59 14.03 10.49 6.30
CA ILE A 59 12.66 10.37 5.79
C ILE A 59 12.66 9.97 4.32
N PHE A 60 13.57 10.53 3.52
CA PHE A 60 13.67 10.27 2.09
C PHE A 60 13.98 8.80 1.77
N TYR A 61 14.97 8.21 2.44
CA TYR A 61 15.38 6.82 2.14
C TYR A 61 14.25 5.81 2.38
N PRO A 62 13.56 5.80 3.54
CA PRO A 62 12.41 4.92 3.76
C PRO A 62 11.25 5.14 2.77
N LEU A 63 10.98 6.40 2.43
CA LEU A 63 9.92 6.80 1.50
C LEU A 63 10.20 6.28 0.08
N MET A 64 11.40 6.53 -0.43
CA MET A 64 11.82 6.03 -1.74
C MET A 64 11.87 4.51 -1.79
N TRP A 65 12.32 3.87 -0.70
CA TRP A 65 12.36 2.41 -0.62
C TRP A 65 10.96 1.80 -0.72
N ILE A 66 9.97 2.29 0.03
CA ILE A 66 8.61 1.74 -0.03
C ILE A 66 7.93 2.03 -1.37
N MET A 67 8.08 3.23 -1.93
CA MET A 67 7.55 3.57 -3.26
C MET A 67 8.13 2.66 -4.34
N THR A 68 9.45 2.50 -4.36
CA THR A 68 10.15 1.60 -5.31
C THR A 68 9.73 0.16 -5.09
N SER A 69 9.58 -0.29 -3.83
CA SER A 69 9.11 -1.63 -3.49
C SER A 69 7.69 -1.91 -4.03
N PHE A 70 6.81 -0.91 -4.05
CA PHE A 70 5.48 -1.04 -4.68
C PHE A 70 5.54 -0.97 -6.20
N ALA A 71 6.39 -0.10 -6.77
CA ALA A 71 6.48 0.09 -8.22
C ALA A 71 7.11 -1.11 -8.94
N VAL A 72 8.11 -1.76 -8.32
CA VAL A 72 8.87 -2.88 -8.93
C VAL A 72 8.05 -4.17 -8.99
N VAL A 73 7.20 -4.42 -7.99
CA VAL A 73 6.39 -5.65 -7.95
C VAL A 73 5.19 -5.48 -8.87
N PRO A 74 5.06 -6.24 -9.98
CA PRO A 74 3.93 -6.10 -10.90
C PRO A 74 2.64 -6.56 -10.23
N ILE A 75 1.59 -5.73 -10.25
CA ILE A 75 0.26 -6.10 -9.73
C ILE A 75 -0.50 -6.85 -10.82
N LEU A 76 -0.68 -8.17 -10.64
CA LEU A 76 -1.46 -9.04 -11.53
C LEU A 76 -2.88 -9.33 -11.01
N SER A 77 -3.40 -8.51 -10.10
CA SER A 77 -4.70 -8.75 -9.45
C SER A 77 -5.87 -8.85 -10.45
N GLY A 78 -5.83 -8.13 -11.56
CA GLY A 78 -6.87 -8.19 -12.61
C GLY A 78 -6.85 -9.52 -13.36
N THR A 79 -5.66 -9.94 -13.82
CA THR A 79 -5.49 -11.23 -14.53
C THR A 79 -5.82 -12.41 -13.61
N MET A 80 -5.43 -12.33 -12.33
CA MET A 80 -5.76 -13.35 -11.33
C MET A 80 -7.26 -13.47 -11.10
N PHE A 81 -7.99 -12.35 -11.08
CA PHE A 81 -9.45 -12.36 -10.98
C PHE A 81 -10.12 -13.03 -12.20
N CYS A 82 -9.67 -12.72 -13.41
CA CYS A 82 -10.17 -13.38 -14.63
C CYS A 82 -9.83 -14.88 -14.63
N PHE A 83 -8.65 -15.26 -14.18
CA PHE A 83 -8.25 -16.67 -14.04
C PHE A 83 -9.15 -17.43 -13.05
N GLN A 84 -9.38 -16.86 -11.85
CA GLN A 84 -10.23 -17.47 -10.83
C GLN A 84 -11.69 -17.64 -11.29
N THR A 85 -12.22 -16.66 -12.02
CA THR A 85 -13.63 -16.68 -12.49
C THR A 85 -13.83 -17.50 -13.77
N GLN A 86 -12.95 -17.39 -14.76
CA GLN A 86 -13.12 -18.05 -16.07
C GLN A 86 -12.56 -19.47 -16.10
N TYR A 87 -11.38 -19.69 -15.51
CA TYR A 87 -10.70 -21.00 -15.56
C TYR A 87 -11.09 -21.89 -14.39
N LEU A 88 -10.98 -21.38 -13.15
CA LEU A 88 -11.35 -22.16 -11.96
C LEU A 88 -12.87 -22.20 -11.71
N LYS A 89 -13.65 -21.36 -12.41
CA LYS A 89 -15.11 -21.23 -12.24
C LYS A 89 -15.52 -21.01 -10.79
N LEU A 90 -14.70 -20.28 -10.03
CA LEU A 90 -15.02 -19.92 -8.66
C LEU A 90 -16.12 -18.87 -8.64
N ASP A 91 -17.05 -19.02 -7.71
CA ASP A 91 -18.07 -18.00 -7.51
C ASP A 91 -17.42 -16.68 -7.10
N PRO A 92 -17.82 -15.54 -7.73
CA PRO A 92 -17.32 -14.21 -7.35
C PRO A 92 -17.57 -13.86 -5.87
N SER A 93 -18.54 -14.52 -5.23
CA SER A 93 -18.81 -14.39 -3.80
C SER A 93 -17.66 -14.89 -2.93
N VAL A 94 -16.99 -15.99 -3.30
CA VAL A 94 -15.82 -16.55 -2.59
C VAL A 94 -14.64 -15.59 -2.69
N ILE A 95 -14.42 -15.02 -3.88
CA ILE A 95 -13.38 -14.02 -4.10
C ILE A 95 -13.68 -12.76 -3.28
N GLY A 96 -14.93 -12.31 -3.24
CA GLY A 96 -15.38 -11.20 -2.40
C GLY A 96 -15.18 -11.47 -0.91
N LEU A 97 -15.51 -12.68 -0.44
CA LEU A 97 -15.31 -13.09 0.94
C LEU A 97 -13.81 -13.13 1.30
N SER A 98 -12.96 -13.58 0.38
CA SER A 98 -11.50 -13.53 0.54
C SER A 98 -11.00 -12.12 0.81
N LYS A 99 -11.55 -11.10 0.14
CA LYS A 99 -11.19 -9.70 0.40
C LYS A 99 -11.59 -9.27 1.82
N VAL A 100 -12.76 -9.68 2.29
CA VAL A 100 -13.23 -9.39 3.66
C VAL A 100 -12.33 -10.06 4.69
N VAL A 101 -12.00 -11.35 4.49
CA VAL A 101 -11.04 -12.08 5.34
C VAL A 101 -9.68 -11.39 5.35
N GLY A 102 -9.21 -10.91 4.20
CA GLY A 102 -7.98 -10.11 4.09
C GLY A 102 -8.02 -8.86 4.97
N GLN A 103 -9.13 -8.12 4.99
CA GLN A 103 -9.28 -6.95 5.87
C GLN A 103 -9.28 -7.32 7.36
N VAL A 104 -9.93 -8.41 7.75
CA VAL A 104 -9.88 -8.93 9.13
C VAL A 104 -8.45 -9.33 9.52
N MET A 105 -7.71 -9.94 8.60
CA MET A 105 -6.30 -10.26 8.79
C MET A 105 -5.45 -9.01 8.97
N VAL A 106 -5.66 -7.94 8.19
CA VAL A 106 -4.94 -6.67 8.35
C VAL A 106 -5.18 -6.05 9.72
N LEU A 107 -6.43 -6.05 10.20
CA LEU A 107 -6.75 -5.60 11.55
C LEU A 107 -6.02 -6.43 12.61
N SER A 108 -6.04 -7.75 12.47
CA SER A 108 -5.36 -8.68 13.38
C SER A 108 -3.84 -8.48 13.39
N LEU A 109 -3.22 -8.33 12.21
CA LEU A 109 -1.80 -8.02 12.06
C LEU A 109 -1.45 -6.66 12.67
N THR A 110 -2.33 -5.67 12.57
CA THR A 110 -2.14 -4.34 13.17
C THR A 110 -2.16 -4.41 14.70
N VAL A 111 -3.07 -5.19 15.29
CA VAL A 111 -3.10 -5.44 16.74
C VAL A 111 -1.83 -6.16 17.19
N LEU A 112 -1.41 -7.18 16.44
CA LEU A 112 -0.16 -7.91 16.70
C LEU A 112 1.06 -6.99 16.61
N TYR A 113 1.06 -6.06 15.66
CA TYR A 113 2.10 -5.06 15.51
C TYR A 113 2.21 -4.16 16.73
N ASN A 114 1.08 -3.63 17.18
CA ASN A 114 1.02 -2.75 18.34
C ASN A 114 1.52 -3.44 19.63
N LYS A 115 1.28 -4.75 19.77
CA LYS A 115 1.64 -5.51 20.98
C LYS A 115 3.08 -6.03 20.99
N TYR A 116 3.60 -6.50 19.84
CA TYR A 116 4.88 -7.22 19.80
C TYR A 116 5.87 -6.68 18.76
N LEU A 117 5.42 -6.27 17.57
CA LEU A 117 6.34 -5.93 16.48
C LEU A 117 6.97 -4.54 16.61
N LYS A 118 6.43 -3.65 17.46
CA LYS A 118 7.02 -2.34 17.77
C LYS A 118 8.45 -2.41 18.34
N LYS A 119 8.77 -3.50 19.05
CA LYS A 119 10.07 -3.74 19.68
C LYS A 119 11.15 -4.17 18.69
N ILE A 120 10.77 -4.55 17.48
CA ILE A 120 11.68 -5.08 16.46
C ILE A 120 12.23 -3.89 15.63
N PRO A 121 13.53 -3.86 15.30
CA PRO A 121 14.07 -2.84 14.42
C PRO A 121 13.39 -2.87 13.05
N LEU A 122 13.07 -1.70 12.51
CA LEU A 122 12.31 -1.53 11.26
C LEU A 122 12.87 -2.37 10.12
N ARG A 123 14.18 -2.40 9.94
CA ARG A 123 14.83 -3.16 8.86
C ARG A 123 14.54 -4.66 8.95
N ARG A 124 14.58 -5.25 10.16
CA ARG A 124 14.29 -6.67 10.37
C ARG A 124 12.80 -6.97 10.20
N LEU A 125 11.95 -6.06 10.66
CA LEU A 125 10.51 -6.17 10.46
C LEU A 125 10.15 -6.13 8.97
N VAL A 126 10.64 -5.14 8.24
CA VAL A 126 10.39 -4.97 6.80
C VAL A 126 10.97 -6.15 6.02
N ALA A 127 12.15 -6.66 6.37
CA ALA A 127 12.72 -7.86 5.78
C ALA A 127 11.79 -9.08 5.96
N GLY A 128 11.30 -9.28 7.19
CA GLY A 128 10.37 -10.36 7.51
C GLY A 128 9.06 -10.25 6.74
N VAL A 129 8.44 -9.07 6.74
CA VAL A 129 7.17 -8.79 6.02
C VAL A 129 7.35 -8.99 4.52
N GLN A 130 8.43 -8.47 3.94
CA GLN A 130 8.72 -8.63 2.51
C GLN A 130 8.98 -10.09 2.13
N THR A 131 9.66 -10.86 3.00
CA THR A 131 9.88 -12.30 2.81
C THR A 131 8.56 -13.07 2.88
N MET A 132 7.71 -12.78 3.88
CA MET A 132 6.38 -13.38 3.99
C MET A 132 5.49 -13.02 2.80
N TYR A 133 5.61 -11.79 2.28
CA TYR A 133 4.90 -11.35 1.08
C TYR A 133 5.34 -12.15 -0.15
N ALA A 134 6.65 -12.30 -0.37
CA ALA A 134 7.17 -13.11 -1.46
C ALA A 134 6.71 -14.57 -1.37
N LEU A 135 6.67 -15.14 -0.15
CA LEU A 135 6.15 -16.48 0.10
C LEU A 135 4.66 -16.61 -0.19
N ALA A 136 3.88 -15.59 0.17
CA ALA A 136 2.44 -15.56 -0.10
C ALA A 136 2.15 -15.44 -1.61
N VAL A 137 2.90 -14.60 -2.33
CA VAL A 137 2.82 -14.52 -3.81
C VAL A 137 3.29 -15.83 -4.46
N LEU A 138 4.27 -16.52 -3.89
CA LEU A 138 4.68 -17.84 -4.38
C LEU A 138 3.58 -18.89 -4.17
N SER A 139 2.77 -18.76 -3.11
CA SER A 139 1.61 -19.62 -2.91
C SER A 139 0.54 -19.44 -4.01
N ASP A 140 0.43 -18.25 -4.60
CA ASP A 140 -0.43 -18.06 -5.78
C ASP A 140 0.04 -18.90 -6.97
N LEU A 141 1.35 -19.16 -7.11
CA LEU A 141 1.89 -20.06 -8.14
C LEU A 141 1.44 -21.52 -7.92
N VAL A 142 1.36 -21.95 -6.66
CA VAL A 142 0.85 -23.29 -6.27
C VAL A 142 -0.62 -23.43 -6.68
N LEU A 143 -1.42 -22.38 -6.51
CA LEU A 143 -2.81 -22.34 -6.94
C LEU A 143 -2.94 -22.42 -8.47
N VAL A 144 -2.17 -21.61 -9.21
CA VAL A 144 -2.26 -21.56 -10.67
C VAL A 144 -1.82 -22.89 -11.29
N LYS A 145 -0.79 -23.55 -10.73
CA LYS A 145 -0.37 -24.89 -11.16
C LYS A 145 -1.30 -26.02 -10.67
N GLN A 146 -2.35 -25.71 -9.90
CA GLN A 146 -3.26 -26.67 -9.27
C GLN A 146 -2.57 -27.75 -8.43
N VAL A 147 -1.38 -27.46 -7.90
CA VAL A 147 -0.65 -28.39 -7.01
C VAL A 147 -1.36 -28.48 -5.65
N ASN A 148 -2.17 -27.48 -5.31
CA ASN A 148 -3.06 -27.52 -4.15
C ASN A 148 -4.03 -28.72 -4.14
N LEU A 149 -4.51 -29.16 -5.31
CA LEU A 149 -5.38 -30.34 -5.42
C LEU A 149 -4.62 -31.64 -5.12
N MET A 150 -3.34 -31.73 -5.50
CA MET A 150 -2.48 -32.86 -5.10
C MET A 150 -2.26 -32.89 -3.58
N LEU A 151 -2.29 -31.73 -2.91
CA LEU A 151 -2.22 -31.61 -1.46
C LEU A 151 -3.58 -31.81 -0.76
N GLY A 152 -4.66 -32.06 -1.52
CA GLY A 152 -6.01 -32.27 -1.00
C GLY A 152 -6.72 -30.98 -0.55
N ILE A 153 -6.22 -29.80 -0.91
CA ILE A 153 -6.81 -28.51 -0.54
C ILE A 153 -7.74 -28.03 -1.67
N PRO A 154 -9.04 -27.78 -1.40
CA PRO A 154 -9.95 -27.20 -2.38
C PRO A 154 -9.50 -25.80 -2.81
N ASN A 155 -9.70 -25.48 -4.09
CA ASN A 155 -9.36 -24.17 -4.66
C ASN A 155 -10.02 -23.01 -3.90
N GLU A 156 -11.26 -23.17 -3.45
CA GLU A 156 -12.00 -22.15 -2.70
C GLU A 156 -11.31 -21.78 -1.39
N ILE A 157 -10.91 -22.79 -0.60
CA ILE A 157 -10.25 -22.59 0.70
C ILE A 157 -8.86 -21.99 0.48
N HIS A 158 -8.15 -22.45 -0.54
CA HIS A 158 -6.84 -21.91 -0.86
C HIS A 158 -6.91 -20.42 -1.23
N VAL A 159 -7.85 -20.04 -2.12
CA VAL A 159 -8.09 -18.63 -2.46
C VAL A 159 -8.49 -17.83 -1.22
N LEU A 160 -9.46 -18.33 -0.43
CA LEU A 160 -9.98 -17.64 0.74
C LEU A 160 -8.91 -17.34 1.79
N CYS A 161 -7.94 -18.24 1.99
CA CYS A 161 -6.90 -18.09 3.00
C CYS A 161 -5.62 -17.45 2.43
N PHE A 162 -5.05 -18.00 1.37
CA PHE A 162 -3.73 -17.59 0.88
C PHE A 162 -3.79 -16.28 0.07
N SER A 163 -4.82 -16.09 -0.76
CA SER A 163 -4.99 -14.83 -1.49
C SER A 163 -5.29 -13.68 -0.52
N ALA A 164 -6.15 -13.93 0.48
CA ALA A 164 -6.40 -13.01 1.58
C ALA A 164 -5.12 -12.66 2.36
N LEU A 165 -4.28 -13.66 2.65
CA LEU A 165 -3.03 -13.47 3.37
C LEU A 165 -2.03 -12.63 2.57
N ALA A 166 -1.87 -12.90 1.27
CA ALA A 166 -0.97 -12.12 0.41
C ALA A 166 -1.36 -10.64 0.38
N GLU A 167 -2.65 -10.34 0.24
CA GLU A 167 -3.18 -8.98 0.28
C GLU A 167 -3.04 -8.34 1.66
N ALA A 168 -3.29 -9.09 2.73
CA ALA A 168 -3.14 -8.60 4.08
C ALA A 168 -1.68 -8.20 4.39
N ILE A 169 -0.71 -9.02 3.97
CA ILE A 169 0.71 -8.72 4.13
C ILE A 169 1.11 -7.50 3.29
N ALA A 170 0.59 -7.37 2.06
CA ALA A 170 0.86 -6.23 1.20
C ALA A 170 0.41 -4.91 1.82
N GLN A 171 -0.79 -4.89 2.42
CA GLN A 171 -1.31 -3.72 3.15
C GLN A 171 -0.54 -3.48 4.46
N PHE A 172 -0.21 -4.53 5.19
CA PHE A 172 0.57 -4.44 6.42
C PHE A 172 1.96 -3.83 6.20
N LYS A 173 2.59 -4.03 5.02
CA LYS A 173 3.88 -3.41 4.67
C LYS A 173 3.85 -1.88 4.77
N VAL A 174 2.72 -1.23 4.55
CA VAL A 174 2.59 0.24 4.61
C VAL A 174 2.64 0.75 6.05
N LEU A 175 2.08 -0.01 6.99
CA LEU A 175 1.92 0.37 8.39
C LEU A 175 3.22 0.83 9.08
N PRO A 176 4.34 0.07 9.08
CA PRO A 176 5.55 0.50 9.78
C PRO A 176 6.14 1.79 9.20
N PHE A 177 5.98 2.04 7.89
CA PHE A 177 6.42 3.28 7.26
C PHE A 177 5.51 4.47 7.60
N SER A 178 4.20 4.25 7.71
CA SER A 178 3.28 5.26 8.21
C SER A 178 3.62 5.69 9.63
N VAL A 179 3.94 4.74 10.52
CA VAL A 179 4.35 5.02 11.91
C VAL A 179 5.71 5.73 11.95
N LEU A 180 6.65 5.33 11.10
CA LEU A 180 7.94 6.01 10.95
C LEU A 180 7.75 7.47 10.55
N LEU A 181 6.95 7.73 9.51
CA LEU A 181 6.69 9.07 9.01
C LEU A 181 6.05 9.94 10.11
N SER A 182 5.00 9.45 10.77
CA SER A 182 4.36 10.21 11.86
C SER A 182 5.33 10.57 12.99
N SER A 183 6.34 9.72 13.26
CA SER A 183 7.33 9.97 14.32
C SER A 183 8.44 10.97 13.95
N GLN A 184 8.65 11.19 12.64
CA GLN A 184 9.72 12.03 12.11
C GLN A 184 9.19 13.35 11.54
N CYS A 185 7.87 13.52 11.40
CA CYS A 185 7.28 14.74 10.90
C CYS A 185 7.63 15.98 11.77
N PRO A 186 8.10 17.07 11.15
CA PRO A 186 8.21 18.35 11.83
C PRO A 186 6.82 18.93 12.13
N PRO A 187 6.67 19.64 13.26
CA PRO A 187 5.39 20.24 13.64
C PRO A 187 4.88 21.19 12.55
N GLY A 188 3.62 21.05 12.18
CA GLY A 188 2.97 21.89 11.16
C GLY A 188 3.08 21.42 9.71
N CYS A 189 3.76 20.30 9.41
CA CYS A 189 3.83 19.71 8.06
C CYS A 189 3.29 18.27 7.97
N GLU A 190 2.73 17.72 9.05
CA GLU A 190 2.30 16.31 9.16
C GLU A 190 1.30 15.91 8.07
N GLY A 191 0.25 16.72 7.86
CA GLY A 191 -0.78 16.45 6.85
C GLY A 191 -0.24 16.45 5.43
N SER A 192 0.60 17.43 5.07
CA SER A 192 1.19 17.53 3.74
C SER A 192 2.19 16.40 3.45
N LEU A 193 2.98 15.99 4.45
CA LEU A 193 3.90 14.86 4.34
C LEU A 193 3.14 13.54 4.13
N PHE A 194 2.08 13.30 4.91
CA PHE A 194 1.29 12.09 4.78
C PHE A 194 0.49 12.05 3.46
N ALA A 195 0.03 13.19 2.97
CA ALA A 195 -0.59 13.32 1.65
C ALA A 195 0.39 13.03 0.51
N PHE A 196 1.64 13.52 0.61
CA PHE A 196 2.69 13.20 -0.34
C PHE A 196 3.05 11.72 -0.31
N PHE A 197 3.21 11.14 0.87
CA PHE A 197 3.46 9.71 1.05
C PHE A 197 2.37 8.85 0.40
N THR A 198 1.12 9.14 0.72
CA THR A 198 -0.03 8.35 0.23
C THR A 198 -0.20 8.49 -1.28
N SER A 199 -0.09 9.70 -1.82
CA SER A 199 -0.18 9.92 -3.27
C SER A 199 0.96 9.22 -4.03
N GLY A 200 2.16 9.23 -3.47
CA GLY A 200 3.31 8.49 -3.97
C GLY A 200 3.13 6.96 -3.99
N LEU A 201 2.52 6.39 -2.95
CA LEU A 201 2.17 4.97 -2.91
C LEU A 201 1.14 4.60 -3.97
N VAL A 202 0.09 5.42 -4.12
CA VAL A 202 -0.94 5.20 -5.15
C VAL A 202 -0.34 5.31 -6.55
N PHE A 203 0.52 6.30 -6.79
CA PHE A 203 1.26 6.42 -8.05
C PHE A 203 2.11 5.18 -8.34
N SER A 204 2.85 4.69 -7.34
CA SER A 204 3.65 3.47 -7.45
C SER A 204 2.79 2.25 -7.78
N ALA A 205 1.60 2.13 -7.18
CA ALA A 205 0.65 1.06 -7.47
C ALA A 205 0.08 1.15 -8.90
N ILE A 206 -0.18 2.36 -9.41
CA ILE A 206 -0.61 2.55 -10.81
C ILE A 206 0.50 2.11 -11.77
N VAL A 207 1.75 2.56 -11.54
CA VAL A 207 2.91 2.16 -12.37
C VAL A 207 3.09 0.65 -12.36
N SER A 208 3.01 0.03 -11.19
CA SER A 208 3.06 -1.41 -11.03
C SER A 208 1.92 -2.15 -11.74
N GLY A 209 0.70 -1.60 -11.71
CA GLY A 209 -0.45 -2.16 -12.42
C GLY A 209 -0.28 -2.09 -13.94
N VAL A 210 0.18 -0.95 -14.47
CA VAL A 210 0.51 -0.80 -15.90
C VAL A 210 1.61 -1.77 -16.30
N PHE A 211 2.65 -1.91 -15.47
CA PHE A 211 3.73 -2.87 -15.69
C PHE A 211 3.22 -4.32 -15.66
N GLY A 212 2.33 -4.66 -14.73
CA GLY A 212 1.71 -6.00 -14.65
C GLY A 212 0.85 -6.35 -15.86
N VAL A 213 0.04 -5.40 -16.35
CA VAL A 213 -0.76 -5.59 -17.57
C VAL A 213 0.16 -5.70 -18.80
N GLY A 214 1.17 -4.84 -18.91
CA GLY A 214 2.16 -4.89 -20.00
C GLY A 214 2.97 -6.20 -20.01
N LEU A 215 3.31 -6.72 -18.83
CA LEU A 215 3.95 -8.02 -18.69
C LEU A 215 3.02 -9.16 -19.13
N SER A 216 1.76 -9.11 -18.71
CA SER A 216 0.74 -10.09 -19.08
C SER A 216 0.50 -10.12 -20.59
N SER A 217 0.49 -8.96 -21.26
CA SER A 217 0.33 -8.87 -22.71
C SER A 217 1.56 -9.35 -23.47
N LEU A 218 2.78 -9.04 -22.99
CA LEU A 218 4.03 -9.49 -23.60
C LEU A 218 4.18 -11.01 -23.59
N ILE A 219 3.76 -11.66 -22.50
CA ILE A 219 3.80 -13.11 -22.33
C ILE A 219 2.63 -13.81 -23.07
N GLY A 220 1.69 -13.03 -23.62
CA GLY A 220 0.58 -13.55 -24.44
C GLY A 220 -0.55 -14.15 -23.62
N VAL A 221 -0.73 -13.75 -22.35
CA VAL A 221 -1.88 -14.20 -21.55
C VAL A 221 -3.13 -13.44 -22.04
N SER A 222 -3.96 -14.13 -22.82
CA SER A 222 -5.25 -13.63 -23.29
C SER A 222 -6.39 -14.26 -22.47
N GLY A 223 -7.59 -13.67 -22.51
CA GLY A 223 -8.78 -14.09 -21.75
C GLY A 223 -9.40 -15.44 -22.17
N GLY A 224 -8.56 -16.42 -22.52
CA GLY A 224 -8.88 -17.77 -22.96
C GLY A 224 -7.71 -18.76 -22.80
N ASP A 225 -6.46 -18.29 -22.83
CA ASP A 225 -5.26 -19.11 -22.68
C ASP A 225 -4.39 -18.63 -21.52
N TYR A 226 -4.44 -19.38 -20.41
CA TYR A 226 -3.70 -19.09 -19.18
C TYR A 226 -2.44 -19.95 -19.00
N THR A 227 -2.00 -20.64 -20.05
CA THR A 227 -0.84 -21.57 -20.03
C THR A 227 0.45 -20.90 -19.55
N SER A 228 0.68 -19.65 -19.95
CA SER A 228 1.86 -18.86 -19.57
C SER A 228 1.67 -18.04 -18.28
N PHE A 229 0.48 -18.06 -17.66
CA PHE A 229 0.20 -17.30 -16.44
C PHE A 229 1.11 -17.67 -15.23
N PRO A 230 1.51 -18.94 -15.01
CA PRO A 230 2.51 -19.28 -14.00
C PRO A 230 3.83 -18.53 -14.15
N LEU A 231 4.25 -18.21 -15.38
CA LEU A 231 5.48 -17.45 -15.63
C LEU A 231 5.35 -15.99 -15.17
N CYS A 232 4.17 -15.39 -15.36
CA CYS A 232 3.89 -14.04 -14.84
C CYS A 232 3.95 -14.00 -13.32
N ILE A 233 3.35 -14.99 -12.64
CA ILE A 233 3.40 -15.10 -11.17
C ILE A 233 4.83 -15.37 -10.69
N LEU A 234 5.59 -16.22 -11.40
CA LEU A 234 7.00 -16.46 -11.09
C LEU A 234 7.79 -15.14 -11.17
N LEU A 235 7.62 -14.36 -12.23
CA LEU A 235 8.29 -13.07 -12.37
C LEU A 235 7.84 -12.07 -11.30
N GLN A 236 6.55 -12.07 -10.92
CA GLN A 236 6.05 -11.29 -9.79
C GLN A 236 6.73 -11.69 -8.48
N SER A 237 6.90 -13.00 -8.23
CA SER A 237 7.57 -13.49 -7.01
C SER A 237 9.05 -13.10 -6.97
N LEU A 238 9.74 -13.15 -8.13
CA LEU A 238 11.12 -12.67 -8.25
C LEU A 238 11.21 -11.16 -8.02
N ALA A 239 10.29 -10.39 -8.62
CA ALA A 239 10.19 -8.95 -8.39
C ALA A 239 9.87 -8.62 -6.93
N ALA A 240 9.10 -9.46 -6.23
CA ALA A 240 8.85 -9.32 -4.79
C ALA A 240 10.10 -9.57 -3.93
N LEU A 241 11.12 -10.27 -4.43
CA LEU A 241 12.41 -10.43 -3.74
C LEU A 241 13.37 -9.26 -4.00
N VAL A 242 13.23 -8.53 -5.11
CA VAL A 242 14.12 -7.40 -5.46
C VAL A 242 14.24 -6.34 -4.34
N PRO A 243 13.16 -5.91 -3.67
CA PRO A 243 13.26 -4.94 -2.57
C PRO A 243 14.12 -5.41 -1.39
N LEU A 244 14.32 -6.72 -1.20
CA LEU A 244 15.20 -7.26 -0.16
C LEU A 244 16.68 -6.95 -0.45
N GLY A 245 17.08 -6.89 -1.73
CA GLY A 245 18.47 -6.62 -2.12
C GLY A 245 18.94 -5.22 -1.74
N TRP A 246 18.03 -4.24 -1.75
CA TRP A 246 18.31 -2.84 -1.38
C TRP A 246 17.81 -2.46 0.01
N ILE A 247 17.53 -3.45 0.87
CA ILE A 247 17.08 -3.20 2.24
C ILE A 247 18.16 -2.53 3.11
N SER A 248 19.43 -2.62 2.69
CA SER A 248 20.58 -1.94 3.32
C SER A 248 20.46 -0.42 3.32
N PHE A 249 19.61 0.16 2.46
CA PHE A 249 19.32 1.60 2.46
C PHE A 249 18.38 2.04 3.59
N LEU A 250 17.76 1.11 4.33
CA LEU A 250 16.91 1.45 5.47
C LEU A 250 17.76 1.65 6.75
N PRO A 251 17.44 2.67 7.57
CA PRO A 251 18.16 2.94 8.80
C PRO A 251 18.08 1.75 9.77
N GLU A 252 19.26 1.27 10.20
CA GLU A 252 19.44 0.07 11.03
C GLU A 252 18.86 0.20 12.44
N LYS A 253 18.87 1.40 13.00
CA LYS A 253 18.68 1.66 14.44
C LYS A 253 17.32 2.25 14.82
N TRP A 254 16.36 2.35 13.89
CA TRP A 254 15.05 2.89 14.25
C TRP A 254 14.13 1.78 14.78
N THR A 255 13.69 1.93 16.04
CA THR A 255 12.59 1.15 16.63
C THR A 255 11.41 2.07 16.93
N ALA A 256 10.19 1.53 16.90
CA ALA A 256 9.00 2.32 17.15
C ALA A 256 8.86 2.74 18.62
N ASP A 257 9.52 2.03 19.55
CA ASP A 257 9.46 2.30 21.00
C ASP A 257 10.48 3.38 21.47
N ASP A 258 11.61 3.56 20.76
CA ASP A 258 12.70 4.47 21.20
C ASP A 258 12.28 5.96 21.34
N LYS A 259 11.13 6.36 20.78
CA LYS A 259 10.58 7.72 20.91
C LYS A 259 9.33 7.85 21.79
N ILE A 260 8.67 6.76 22.19
CA ILE A 260 7.57 6.85 23.17
C ILE A 260 8.13 7.24 24.57
N LEU A 261 9.41 6.94 24.82
CA LEU A 261 10.13 7.24 26.07
C LEU A 261 10.93 8.56 26.08
N LYS A 262 10.95 9.32 24.97
CA LYS A 262 11.45 10.70 24.95
C LYS A 262 10.29 11.64 24.59
N PRO A 263 9.55 12.16 25.59
CA PRO A 263 8.63 13.25 25.32
C PRO A 263 9.40 14.44 24.72
N ARG A 264 8.82 15.05 23.69
CA ARG A 264 9.23 16.37 23.18
C ARG A 264 9.13 17.42 24.28
#